data_AF-W1XYV4-F1
#
_entry.id   AF-W1XYV4-F1
#
_cell.length_a   1.000
_cell.length_b   1.000
_cell.length_c   1.000
_cell.angle_alpha   90.00
_cell.angle_beta   90.00
_cell.angle_gamma   90.00
#
_symmetry.space_group_name_H-M   'P 1'
#
loop_
_entity.id
_entity.type
_entity.pdbx_description
1 polymer ?
#
loop_
_entity_poly.entity_id
_entity_poly.type
_entity_poly.pdbx_seq_one_letter_code
_entity_poly.pdbx_strand_id
1 'polypeptide(L)'
;APFDWHNATVYFVLTDRFENGDPSNDQSYGRHKDGMAEIGTFHGGDLRGLTNKLDYLQQLGVNALWISAPFEQIHGWVGGGTKGDFPHYAYHGYYTQDWTNLDANMG
;
A
#
# COMPACT_ATOMS: atom_id res chain seq x y z
N ALA A 1 -27.00 5.33 -14.91
CA ALA A 1 -27.71 5.03 -13.64
C ALA A 1 -26.85 5.52 -12.48
N PRO A 2 -27.42 5.86 -11.31
CA PRO A 2 -26.63 6.10 -10.10
C PRO A 2 -25.81 4.85 -9.73
N PHE A 3 -24.71 5.05 -8.99
CA PHE A 3 -23.90 3.96 -8.46
C PHE A 3 -24.71 3.08 -7.49
N ASP A 4 -24.50 1.76 -7.54
CA ASP A 4 -25.15 0.76 -6.68
C ASP A 4 -24.15 -0.34 -6.29
N TRP A 5 -23.98 -0.57 -4.99
CA TRP A 5 -23.07 -1.57 -4.44
C TRP A 5 -23.41 -3.00 -4.86
N HIS A 6 -24.68 -3.31 -5.14
CA HIS A 6 -25.06 -4.66 -5.60
C HIS A 6 -24.46 -5.02 -6.97
N ASN A 7 -24.10 -4.00 -7.77
CA ASN A 7 -23.51 -4.12 -9.10
C ASN A 7 -22.09 -3.55 -9.16
N ALA A 8 -21.42 -3.40 -8.01
CA ALA A 8 -20.07 -2.87 -7.97
C ALA A 8 -19.06 -3.86 -8.57
N THR A 9 -18.26 -3.38 -9.51
CA THR A 9 -17.05 -4.05 -9.97
C THR A 9 -15.91 -3.53 -9.11
N VAL A 10 -15.53 -4.32 -8.10
CA VAL A 10 -14.49 -3.96 -7.13
C VAL A 10 -13.12 -4.39 -7.63
N TYR A 11 -12.14 -3.50 -7.55
CA TYR A 11 -10.73 -3.82 -7.77
C TYR A 11 -9.95 -3.69 -6.45
N PHE A 12 -9.34 -4.80 -6.01
CA PHE A 12 -8.48 -4.81 -4.83
C PHE A 12 -7.06 -4.41 -5.21
N VAL A 13 -6.55 -3.37 -4.56
CA VAL A 13 -5.21 -2.82 -4.75
C VAL A 13 -4.42 -3.02 -3.46
N LEU A 14 -3.34 -3.79 -3.55
CA LEU A 14 -2.27 -3.72 -2.56
C LEU A 14 -1.45 -2.46 -2.87
N THR A 15 -1.74 -1.35 -2.18
CA THR A 15 -1.29 -0.01 -2.57
C THR A 15 0.22 0.08 -2.82
N ASP A 16 1.04 -0.46 -1.91
CA ASP A 16 2.51 -0.50 -2.01
C ASP A 16 3.04 -1.17 -3.29
N ARG A 17 2.23 -2.01 -3.94
CA ARG A 17 2.62 -2.82 -5.10
C ARG A 17 1.98 -2.37 -6.41
N PHE A 18 1.25 -1.26 -6.42
CA PHE A 18 0.47 -0.85 -7.58
C PHE A 18 1.21 0.13 -8.49
N GLU A 19 1.46 1.35 -8.02
CA GLU A 19 2.19 2.39 -8.76
C GLU A 19 2.86 3.32 -7.74
N ASN A 20 4.17 3.54 -7.87
CA ASN A 20 4.89 4.56 -7.11
C ASN A 20 4.72 5.91 -7.79
N GLY A 21 3.95 6.79 -7.15
CA GLY A 21 3.63 8.13 -7.66
C GLY A 21 4.47 9.23 -7.04
N ASP A 22 5.04 9.00 -5.85
CA ASP A 22 5.84 9.96 -5.09
C ASP A 22 7.07 9.29 -4.44
N PRO A 23 8.18 9.15 -5.18
CA PRO A 23 9.39 8.52 -4.63
C PRO A 23 10.02 9.26 -3.43
N SER A 24 9.56 10.49 -3.13
CA SER A 24 10.08 11.25 -1.99
C SER A 24 9.63 10.68 -0.64
N ASN A 25 8.60 9.83 -0.61
CA ASN A 25 8.07 9.22 0.59
C ASN A 25 8.52 7.76 0.82
N ASP A 26 9.28 7.18 -0.10
CA ASP A 26 9.67 5.75 -0.10
C ASP A 26 10.41 5.30 1.17
N GLN A 27 11.14 6.22 1.80
CA GLN A 27 12.00 5.95 2.96
C GLN A 27 11.43 6.49 4.28
N SER A 28 10.11 6.68 4.35
CA SER A 28 9.47 7.21 5.56
C SER A 28 9.82 6.38 6.80
N TYR A 29 9.93 7.07 7.94
CA TYR A 29 10.33 6.48 9.23
C TYR A 29 11.66 5.71 9.24
N GLY A 30 12.55 5.94 8.26
CA GLY A 30 13.83 5.25 8.14
C GLY A 30 13.75 3.82 7.59
N ARG A 31 12.59 3.45 7.03
CA ARG A 31 12.39 2.17 6.34
C ARG A 31 13.25 2.14 5.07
N HIS A 32 13.88 1.01 4.81
CA HIS A 32 14.81 0.87 3.69
C HIS A 32 14.73 -0.53 3.08
N LYS A 33 15.21 -0.60 1.85
CA LYS A 33 15.41 -1.84 1.10
C LYS A 33 16.46 -2.72 1.78
N ASP A 34 16.24 -4.04 1.74
CA ASP A 34 17.12 -5.03 2.37
C ASP A 34 18.31 -5.45 1.48
N GLY A 35 18.32 -5.04 0.21
CA GLY A 35 19.33 -5.37 -0.79
C GLY A 35 19.25 -6.80 -1.31
N MET A 36 18.18 -7.53 -0.99
CA MET A 36 17.98 -8.94 -1.31
C MET A 36 16.78 -9.10 -2.25
N ALA A 37 15.82 -9.96 -1.89
CA ALA A 37 14.63 -10.19 -2.69
C ALA A 37 13.50 -9.18 -2.36
N GLU A 38 13.68 -8.31 -1.35
CA GLU A 38 12.73 -7.27 -0.99
C GLU A 38 11.31 -7.79 -0.70
N ILE A 39 11.21 -9.05 -0.25
CA ILE A 39 9.94 -9.73 -0.04
C ILE A 39 9.14 -9.12 1.11
N GLY A 40 9.86 -8.57 2.09
CA GLY A 40 9.31 -7.97 3.30
C GLY A 40 9.36 -6.44 3.32
N THR A 41 9.79 -5.78 2.25
CA THR A 41 10.01 -4.32 2.25
C THR A 41 8.91 -3.58 1.48
N PHE A 42 8.85 -2.27 1.68
CA PHE A 42 8.02 -1.35 0.90
C PHE A 42 8.59 -1.20 -0.51
N HIS A 43 7.74 -1.20 -1.53
CA HIS A 43 8.06 -1.02 -2.95
C HIS A 43 7.68 0.37 -3.47
N GLY A 44 7.03 1.18 -2.63
CA GLY A 44 6.83 2.60 -2.87
C GLY A 44 5.52 2.94 -3.55
N GLY A 45 4.64 1.95 -3.76
CA GLY A 45 3.30 2.25 -4.26
C GLY A 45 2.48 3.09 -3.26
N ASP A 46 1.80 4.12 -3.75
CA ASP A 46 1.17 5.13 -2.91
C ASP A 46 -0.17 5.64 -3.49
N LEU A 47 -0.87 6.48 -2.73
CA LEU A 47 -2.16 7.04 -3.10
C LEU A 47 -2.06 8.02 -4.28
N ARG A 48 -0.92 8.68 -4.49
CA ARG A 48 -0.68 9.52 -5.66
C ARG A 48 -0.58 8.66 -6.92
N GLY A 49 0.16 7.55 -6.85
CA GLY A 49 0.28 6.56 -7.93
C GLY A 49 -1.06 5.91 -8.26
N LEU A 50 -1.85 5.54 -7.25
CA LEU A 50 -3.23 5.08 -7.46
C LEU A 50 -4.09 6.14 -8.15
N THR A 51 -3.97 7.40 -7.71
CA THR A 51 -4.69 8.53 -8.32
C THR A 51 -4.32 8.71 -9.80
N ASN A 52 -3.04 8.53 -10.15
CA ASN A 52 -2.56 8.61 -11.54
C ASN A 52 -3.16 7.52 -12.46
N LYS A 53 -3.75 6.45 -11.92
CA LYS A 53 -4.36 5.35 -12.69
C LYS A 53 -5.88 5.31 -12.62
N LEU A 54 -6.55 6.32 -12.04
CA LEU A 54 -8.01 6.31 -11.98
C LEU A 54 -8.66 6.22 -13.36
N ASP A 55 -8.10 6.92 -14.37
CA ASP A 55 -8.58 6.83 -15.75
C ASP A 55 -8.42 5.41 -16.33
N TYR A 56 -7.29 4.76 -16.05
CA TYR A 56 -7.05 3.36 -16.45
C TYR A 56 -8.07 2.40 -15.79
N LEU A 57 -8.29 2.55 -14.48
CA LEU A 57 -9.23 1.73 -13.71
C LEU A 57 -10.68 1.96 -14.18
N GLN A 58 -11.04 3.20 -14.49
CA GLN A 58 -12.34 3.55 -15.05
C GLN A 58 -12.54 2.94 -16.44
N GLN A 59 -11.52 3.00 -17.31
CA GLN A 59 -11.56 2.37 -18.64
C GLN A 59 -11.66 0.84 -18.57
N LEU A 60 -11.07 0.23 -17.53
CA LEU A 60 -11.22 -1.19 -17.23
C LEU A 60 -12.65 -1.57 -16.82
N GLY A 61 -13.50 -0.60 -16.46
CA GLY A 61 -14.87 -0.82 -15.99
C GLY A 61 -14.99 -1.00 -14.48
N VAL A 62 -13.94 -0.69 -13.72
CA VAL A 62 -13.96 -0.67 -12.25
C VAL A 62 -14.74 0.56 -11.78
N ASN A 63 -15.58 0.38 -10.76
CA ASN A 63 -16.34 1.48 -10.16
C ASN A 63 -16.26 1.53 -8.63
N ALA A 64 -15.48 0.63 -8.01
CA ALA A 64 -15.14 0.66 -6.60
C ALA A 64 -13.70 0.18 -6.39
N LEU A 65 -12.97 0.86 -5.52
CA LEU A 65 -11.61 0.47 -5.14
C LEU A 65 -11.61 -0.03 -3.70
N TRP A 66 -10.97 -1.18 -3.48
CA TRP A 66 -10.58 -1.64 -2.17
C TRP A 66 -9.06 -1.53 -2.07
N ILE A 67 -8.56 -0.74 -1.13
CA ILE A 67 -7.13 -0.49 -0.95
C ILE A 67 -6.60 -1.11 0.35
N SER A 68 -5.27 -1.25 0.46
CA SER A 68 -4.59 -1.49 1.74
C SER A 68 -5.01 -0.45 2.79
N ALA A 69 -5.04 -0.83 4.07
CA ALA A 69 -5.43 0.12 5.10
C ALA A 69 -4.41 1.27 5.17
N PRO A 70 -4.85 2.54 5.00
CA PRO A 70 -3.94 3.67 4.83
C PRO A 70 -3.43 4.24 6.16
N PHE A 71 -3.82 3.65 7.29
CA PHE A 71 -3.45 4.16 8.62
C PHE A 71 -1.95 4.07 8.88
N GLU A 72 -1.41 4.94 9.72
CA GLU A 72 -0.02 4.89 10.15
C GLU A 72 0.34 3.52 10.73
N GLN A 73 1.32 2.87 10.11
CA GLN A 73 1.78 1.55 10.49
C GLN A 73 2.99 1.64 11.42
N ILE A 74 3.36 0.53 12.05
CA ILE A 74 4.59 0.47 12.84
C ILE A 74 5.79 0.96 12.02
N HIS A 75 6.65 1.75 12.65
CA HIS A 75 7.82 2.34 11.96
C HIS A 75 8.91 1.30 11.69
N GLY A 76 9.01 0.30 12.56
CA GLY A 76 9.94 -0.82 12.43
C GLY A 76 9.38 -1.99 11.62
N TRP A 77 9.88 -3.19 11.94
CA TRP A 77 9.52 -4.44 11.29
C TRP A 77 9.34 -5.56 12.32
N VAL A 78 8.67 -6.63 11.90
CA VAL A 78 8.59 -7.90 12.64
C VAL A 78 9.37 -8.99 11.90
N GLY A 79 9.74 -10.08 12.57
CA GLY A 79 10.41 -11.19 11.91
C GLY A 79 9.49 -11.90 10.92
N GLY A 80 9.85 -11.91 9.63
CA GLY A 80 9.19 -12.68 8.58
C GLY A 80 9.71 -14.11 8.48
N GLY A 81 9.02 -14.96 7.71
CA GLY A 81 9.41 -16.37 7.52
C GLY A 81 9.07 -17.26 8.72
N THR A 82 9.73 -18.41 8.83
CA THR A 82 9.40 -19.41 9.88
C THR A 82 10.16 -19.13 11.18
N LYS A 83 11.30 -18.42 11.11
CA LYS A 83 12.18 -18.16 12.26
C LYS A 83 12.54 -16.67 12.44
N GLY A 84 11.86 -15.76 11.75
CA GLY A 84 12.29 -14.36 11.68
C GLY A 84 13.47 -14.18 10.72
N ASP A 85 13.39 -14.84 9.57
CA ASP A 85 14.45 -14.97 8.58
C ASP A 85 14.78 -13.65 7.87
N PHE A 86 13.86 -12.68 7.89
CA PHE A 86 14.04 -11.36 7.28
C PHE A 86 13.15 -10.28 7.96
N PRO A 87 13.50 -8.99 7.83
CA PRO A 87 12.63 -7.88 8.23
C PRO A 87 11.32 -7.86 7.43
N HIS A 88 10.18 -7.98 8.11
CA HIS A 88 8.85 -7.86 7.50
C HIS A 88 8.22 -6.53 7.94
N TYR A 89 8.27 -5.55 7.04
CA TYR A 89 7.66 -4.25 7.21
C TYR A 89 6.15 -4.29 6.93
N ALA A 90 5.45 -3.25 7.37
CA ALA A 90 4.00 -3.14 7.29
C ALA A 90 3.46 -2.69 5.92
N TYR A 91 4.14 -3.01 4.81
CA TYR A 91 3.77 -2.59 3.45
C TYR A 91 2.35 -3.01 3.03
N HIS A 92 1.83 -4.05 3.67
CA HIS A 92 0.49 -4.60 3.42
C HIS A 92 -0.62 -3.84 4.16
N GLY A 93 -0.30 -2.93 5.09
CA GLY A 93 -1.28 -2.11 5.82
C GLY A 93 -1.99 -2.80 6.98
N TYR A 94 -1.41 -3.84 7.59
CA TYR A 94 -2.06 -4.62 8.67
C TYR A 94 -1.34 -4.58 10.03
N TYR A 95 -0.30 -3.76 10.18
CA TYR A 95 0.41 -3.54 11.45
C TYR A 95 0.23 -2.09 11.89
N THR A 96 -1.02 -1.69 12.12
CA THR A 96 -1.38 -0.32 12.48
C THR A 96 -0.79 0.09 13.82
N GLN A 97 -0.19 1.28 13.87
CA GLN A 97 0.31 1.95 15.06
C GLN A 97 -0.65 3.06 15.51
N ASP A 98 -1.13 3.88 14.57
CA ASP A 98 -2.05 4.98 14.84
C ASP A 98 -3.17 5.01 13.80
N TRP A 99 -4.42 4.89 14.26
CA TRP A 99 -5.63 4.88 13.42
C TRP A 99 -6.07 6.27 12.98
N THR A 100 -5.43 7.33 13.48
CA THR A 100 -5.80 8.73 13.23
C THR A 100 -4.94 9.41 12.18
N ASN A 101 -3.79 8.82 11.83
CA ASN A 101 -2.86 9.35 10.84
C ASN A 101 -2.80 8.44 9.60
N LEU A 102 -2.43 9.05 8.47
CA LEU A 102 -2.05 8.36 7.24
C LEU A 102 -0.59 7.89 7.36
N ASP A 103 -0.28 6.68 6.91
CA ASP A 103 1.12 6.23 6.87
C ASP A 103 1.91 7.07 5.85
N ALA A 104 3.03 7.63 6.29
CA ALA A 104 3.82 8.52 5.44
C ALA A 104 4.36 7.85 4.17
N ASN A 105 4.53 6.53 4.10
CA ASN A 105 4.90 5.83 2.86
C ASN A 105 3.76 5.80 1.83
N MET A 106 2.50 5.99 2.24
CA MET A 106 1.34 5.85 1.35
C MET A 106 0.90 7.16 0.69
N GLY A 107 1.54 8.30 0.99
CA GLY A 107 1.23 9.58 0.35
C GLY A 107 0.92 10.70 1.33
#